data_AF-A0A6C0EU34-F1
#
_entry.id   AF-A0A6C0EU34-F1
#
_cell.length_a   1.000
_cell.length_b   1.000
_cell.length_c   1.000
_cell.angle_alpha   90.00
_cell.angle_beta   90.00
_cell.angle_gamma   90.00
#
_symmetry.space_group_name_H-M   'P 1'
#
loop_
_entity.id
_entity.type
_entity.pdbx_description
1 polymer ?
#
loop_
_entity_poly.entity_id
_entity_poly.type
_entity_poly.pdbx_seq_one_letter_code
_entity_poly.pdbx_strand_id
1 'polypeptide(L)'
;MDVDKLLIVAHPDDEVLWGGLNLLLQPGWFVVCSTHANDPVRSREFYKTMSLANVTKYVMYDVKDIYTENPVKAAKLYDGTLFEKGIQSLANHPWKLVLTHNTTGEYGHEHHKKVNQLVMKYIPSAKTFQVGERLKVSTLEHKRNLLQYYSATQAICRQLYERKGGKLKIVEREHFFNETVYVNVERKIPNVIHQIWFGNPLDTNSVRHNLMNGVREVANRNGFTYKMWTNDDMKEETMPITWAYMRHAIKLGEQLKQSRFAQVADLARYELLHRFGGIYLDSLFEISDEFCKYIQEHSEKHELIVANEDPCKMKCEGSGGKKYMSNGFFACVPGCLILKRLLSNDSLDSIDFNSVYINRTTGPYYFRSGMKTGDKIHVIDTEKIYPFMVNDSEYRPGEINQCITNDDKLVHDCLHKKYPKSLTVYQSGFGGSWSW
;
A
#
# COMPACT_ATOMS: atom_id res chain seq x y z
N MET A 1 1.70 12.07 4.32
CA MET A 1 0.68 12.00 5.39
C MET A 1 1.30 12.58 6.64
N ASP A 2 0.54 13.40 7.36
CA ASP A 2 0.94 13.82 8.70
C ASP A 2 0.92 12.60 9.63
N VAL A 3 1.89 12.55 10.55
CA VAL A 3 2.01 11.49 11.55
C VAL A 3 1.57 12.03 12.89
N ASP A 4 0.62 11.35 13.52
CA ASP A 4 0.04 11.75 14.81
C ASP A 4 0.11 10.65 15.87
N LYS A 5 0.69 9.50 15.50
CA LYS A 5 0.94 8.35 16.38
C LYS A 5 2.41 7.98 16.37
N LEU A 6 2.93 7.54 17.51
CA LEU A 6 4.34 7.18 17.69
C LEU A 6 4.45 5.75 18.21
N LEU A 7 5.29 4.95 17.58
CA LEU A 7 5.66 3.61 18.04
C LEU A 7 7.15 3.57 18.32
N ILE A 8 7.56 3.15 19.51
CA ILE A 8 8.97 3.09 19.92
C ILE A 8 9.30 1.66 20.34
N VAL A 9 10.25 1.05 19.67
CA VAL A 9 10.68 -0.34 19.90
C VAL A 9 12.19 -0.47 20.05
N ALA A 10 12.62 -1.58 20.66
CA ALA A 10 14.03 -1.87 20.89
C ALA A 10 14.71 -2.42 19.63
N HIS A 11 14.14 -3.46 19.02
CA HIS A 11 14.78 -4.15 17.90
C HIS A 11 13.88 -4.15 16.66
N PRO A 12 14.47 -4.22 15.45
CA PRO A 12 13.69 -4.52 14.25
C PRO A 12 12.96 -5.84 14.41
N ASP A 13 11.67 -5.88 14.08
CA ASP A 13 10.68 -6.95 14.24
C ASP A 13 9.72 -6.79 15.43
N ASP A 14 10.15 -6.12 16.51
CA ASP A 14 9.32 -5.85 17.69
C ASP A 14 8.06 -5.05 17.32
N GLU A 15 8.17 -4.15 16.34
CA GLU A 15 7.06 -3.31 15.90
C GLU A 15 5.93 -4.13 15.29
N VAL A 16 6.25 -5.27 14.66
CA VAL A 16 5.26 -6.19 14.12
C VAL A 16 4.87 -7.25 15.13
N LEU A 17 5.81 -7.80 15.90
CA LEU A 17 5.52 -8.85 16.87
C LEU A 17 4.52 -8.39 17.94
N TRP A 18 4.72 -7.18 18.46
CA TRP A 18 3.98 -6.68 19.61
C TRP A 18 2.95 -5.59 19.27
N GLY A 19 3.17 -4.82 18.20
CA GLY A 19 2.28 -3.73 17.76
C GLY A 19 1.72 -3.88 16.35
N GLY A 20 1.94 -5.02 15.70
CA GLY A 20 1.70 -5.17 14.25
C GLY A 20 0.25 -4.94 13.84
N LEU A 21 -0.73 -5.25 14.69
CA LEU A 21 -2.12 -5.01 14.34
C LEU A 21 -2.47 -3.51 14.40
N ASN A 22 -1.93 -2.80 15.40
CA ASN A 22 -2.11 -1.36 15.52
C ASN A 22 -1.52 -0.61 14.30
N LEU A 23 -0.37 -1.07 13.80
CA LEU A 23 0.23 -0.57 12.55
C LEU A 23 -0.65 -0.83 11.33
N LEU A 24 -1.25 -2.02 11.24
CA LEU A 24 -2.04 -2.42 10.07
C LEU A 24 -3.39 -1.71 9.97
N LEU A 25 -4.01 -1.41 11.10
CA LEU A 25 -5.38 -0.93 11.12
C LEU A 25 -5.49 0.56 10.80
N GLN A 26 -4.46 1.35 11.12
CA GLN A 26 -4.46 2.78 10.85
C GLN A 26 -3.11 3.30 10.36
N PRO A 27 -3.08 4.19 9.35
CA PRO A 27 -1.87 4.91 8.95
C PRO A 27 -1.54 6.05 9.92
N GLY A 28 -0.51 6.83 9.62
CA GLY A 28 -0.12 8.02 10.40
C GLY A 28 0.82 7.71 11.57
N TRP A 29 1.55 6.60 11.48
CA TRP A 29 2.58 6.22 12.44
C TRP A 29 3.94 6.81 12.10
N PHE A 30 4.64 7.29 13.14
CA PHE A 30 6.09 7.40 13.16
C PHE A 30 6.64 6.22 13.98
N VAL A 31 7.49 5.39 13.37
CA VAL A 31 8.12 4.25 14.06
C VAL A 31 9.60 4.52 14.36
N VAL A 32 10.01 4.34 15.61
CA VAL A 32 11.37 4.54 16.10
C VAL A 32 11.90 3.21 16.61
N CYS A 33 13.03 2.75 16.06
CA CYS A 33 13.74 1.56 16.53
C CYS A 33 15.08 1.94 17.15
N SER A 34 15.44 1.39 18.31
CA SER A 34 16.63 1.81 19.04
C SER A 34 17.95 1.21 18.52
N THR A 35 17.89 0.10 17.78
CA THR A 35 19.07 -0.68 17.37
C THR A 35 19.14 -0.93 15.85
N HIS A 36 20.31 -1.38 15.39
CA HIS A 36 20.58 -1.95 14.05
C HIS A 36 20.41 -1.00 12.85
N ALA A 37 20.54 0.31 13.02
CA ALA A 37 20.51 1.24 11.88
C ALA A 37 21.68 1.03 10.90
N ASN A 38 22.86 0.69 11.39
CA ASN A 38 24.06 0.40 10.61
C ASN A 38 24.21 -1.07 10.19
N ASP A 39 23.29 -1.95 10.60
CA ASP A 39 23.26 -3.33 10.11
C ASP A 39 22.58 -3.35 8.73
N PRO A 40 23.27 -3.71 7.64
CA PRO A 40 22.74 -3.59 6.28
C PRO A 40 21.62 -4.59 5.96
N VAL A 41 21.50 -5.67 6.75
CA VAL A 41 20.44 -6.66 6.59
C VAL A 41 19.23 -6.22 7.39
N ARG A 42 19.37 -6.04 8.71
CA ARG A 42 18.28 -5.74 9.64
C ARG A 42 17.61 -4.40 9.34
N SER A 43 18.38 -3.37 8.98
CA SER A 43 17.82 -2.06 8.59
C SER A 43 16.99 -2.16 7.31
N ARG A 44 17.44 -2.95 6.33
CA ARG A 44 16.69 -3.17 5.08
C ARG A 44 15.41 -3.97 5.33
N GLU A 45 15.44 -4.98 6.18
CA GLU A 45 14.25 -5.74 6.59
C GLU A 45 13.22 -4.80 7.24
N PHE A 46 13.67 -3.91 8.13
CA PHE A 46 12.83 -2.90 8.77
C PHE A 46 12.22 -1.91 7.78
N TYR A 47 13.03 -1.29 6.91
CA TYR A 47 12.51 -0.31 5.94
C TYR A 47 11.46 -0.90 5.00
N LYS A 48 11.69 -2.12 4.52
CA LYS A 48 10.71 -2.82 3.67
C LYS A 48 9.44 -3.16 4.43
N THR A 49 9.56 -3.58 5.70
CA THR A 49 8.41 -3.85 6.55
C THR A 49 7.61 -2.59 6.85
N MET A 50 8.27 -1.46 7.12
CA MET A 50 7.63 -0.17 7.35
C MET A 50 6.86 0.29 6.11
N SER A 51 7.44 0.17 4.91
CA SER A 51 6.69 0.48 3.69
C SER A 51 5.48 -0.44 3.52
N LEU A 52 5.63 -1.74 3.73
CA LEU A 52 4.53 -2.70 3.61
C LEU A 52 3.43 -2.47 4.65
N ALA A 53 3.78 -2.01 5.85
CA ALA A 53 2.84 -1.61 6.89
C ALA A 53 2.23 -0.21 6.65
N ASN A 54 2.55 0.44 5.53
CA ASN A 54 2.15 1.81 5.22
C ASN A 54 2.60 2.84 6.27
N VAL A 55 3.82 2.69 6.76
CA VAL A 55 4.50 3.64 7.65
C VAL A 55 5.34 4.57 6.80
N THR A 56 4.99 5.87 6.79
CA THR A 56 5.66 6.88 5.95
C THR A 56 6.76 7.64 6.66
N LYS A 57 6.90 7.48 7.98
CA LYS A 57 7.98 8.08 8.77
C LYS A 57 8.54 7.04 9.73
N TYR A 58 9.84 6.85 9.69
CA TYR A 58 10.53 5.95 10.60
C TYR A 58 11.98 6.36 10.76
N VAL A 59 12.60 5.93 11.86
CA VAL A 59 14.03 6.15 12.13
C VAL A 59 14.56 4.98 12.94
N MET A 60 15.82 4.63 12.68
CA MET A 60 16.56 3.64 13.45
C MET A 60 17.77 4.31 14.11
N TYR A 61 18.15 3.83 15.28
CA TYR A 61 19.37 4.20 15.98
C TYR A 61 20.31 2.98 16.10
N ASP A 62 21.54 3.19 16.56
CA ASP A 62 22.52 2.13 16.79
C ASP A 62 22.92 2.03 18.26
N VAL A 63 21.93 1.86 19.14
CA VAL A 63 22.23 1.36 20.48
C VAL A 63 22.84 -0.03 20.33
N LYS A 64 23.92 -0.31 21.07
CA LYS A 64 24.61 -1.60 20.99
C LYS A 64 23.69 -2.71 21.46
N ASP A 65 23.37 -3.65 20.57
CA ASP A 65 22.53 -4.80 20.87
C ASP A 65 23.36 -5.93 21.51
N ILE A 66 23.65 -5.80 22.81
CA ILE A 66 24.40 -6.81 23.58
C ILE A 66 23.42 -7.48 24.56
N TYR A 67 23.07 -8.74 24.29
CA TYR A 67 22.20 -9.52 25.19
C TYR A 67 22.73 -9.49 26.63
N THR A 68 21.84 -9.18 27.56
CA THR A 68 22.13 -9.20 28.99
C THR A 68 20.85 -9.37 29.79
N GLU A 69 20.94 -10.13 30.87
CA GLU A 69 19.89 -10.25 31.89
C GLU A 69 20.11 -9.28 33.06
N ASN A 70 21.18 -8.45 33.00
CA ASN A 70 21.51 -7.49 34.04
C ASN A 70 20.93 -6.10 33.68
N PRO A 71 19.96 -5.59 34.45
CA PRO A 71 19.34 -4.29 34.17
C PRO A 71 20.33 -3.12 34.16
N VAL A 72 21.36 -3.15 35.01
CA VAL A 72 22.39 -2.10 35.09
C VAL A 72 23.25 -2.09 33.84
N LYS A 73 23.57 -3.27 33.29
CA LYS A 73 24.34 -3.35 32.04
C LYS A 73 23.51 -2.84 30.86
N ALA A 74 22.24 -3.22 30.79
CA ALA A 74 21.32 -2.71 29.77
C ALA A 74 21.16 -1.18 29.86
N ALA A 75 20.98 -0.63 31.07
CA ALA A 75 20.84 0.81 31.27
C ALA A 75 22.03 1.60 30.71
N LYS A 76 23.27 1.15 30.98
CA LYS A 76 24.50 1.76 30.46
C LYS A 76 24.60 1.78 28.93
N LEU A 77 23.91 0.88 28.23
CA LEU A 77 23.90 0.87 26.77
C LEU A 77 23.02 1.98 26.19
N TYR A 78 22.01 2.42 26.94
CA TYR A 78 20.98 3.36 26.49
C TYR A 78 21.17 4.78 27.03
N ASP A 79 21.69 4.93 28.24
CA ASP A 79 21.80 6.24 28.92
C ASP A 79 22.73 7.19 28.15
N GLY A 80 22.26 8.41 27.89
CA GLY A 80 23.00 9.46 27.18
C GLY A 80 23.13 9.26 25.67
N THR A 81 22.57 8.18 25.11
CA THR A 81 22.63 7.89 23.68
C THR A 81 21.81 8.86 22.84
N LEU A 82 22.07 8.87 21.52
CA LEU A 82 21.25 9.61 20.56
C LEU A 82 19.78 9.12 20.55
N PHE A 83 19.54 7.84 20.85
CA PHE A 83 18.20 7.29 20.98
C PHE A 83 17.45 7.94 22.16
N GLU A 84 18.06 8.03 23.34
CA GLU A 84 17.45 8.70 24.49
C GLU A 84 17.15 10.18 24.19
N LYS A 85 18.11 10.89 23.59
CA LYS A 85 17.89 12.29 23.15
C LYS A 85 16.77 12.40 22.11
N GLY A 86 16.63 11.40 21.24
CA GLY A 86 15.53 11.27 20.30
C GLY A 86 14.18 11.20 21.01
N ILE A 87 14.03 10.33 22.00
CA ILE A 87 12.82 10.23 22.82
C ILE A 87 12.51 11.57 23.51
N GLN A 88 13.50 12.23 24.10
CA GLN A 88 13.33 13.54 24.74
C GLN A 88 12.80 14.59 23.77
N SER A 89 13.32 14.63 22.54
CA SER A 89 12.83 15.54 21.49
C SER A 89 11.37 15.23 21.11
N LEU A 90 11.03 13.95 20.98
CA LEU A 90 9.67 13.50 20.63
C LEU A 90 8.64 13.73 21.73
N ALA A 91 9.06 13.88 23.00
CA ALA A 91 8.18 14.10 24.13
C ALA A 91 7.38 15.40 24.07
N ASN A 92 7.92 16.42 23.39
CA ASN A 92 7.26 17.72 23.24
C ASN A 92 6.19 17.73 22.14
N HIS A 93 6.08 16.66 21.35
CA HIS A 93 5.11 16.58 20.27
C HIS A 93 3.76 16.04 20.79
N PRO A 94 2.62 16.64 20.40
CA PRO A 94 1.29 16.25 20.89
C PRO A 94 0.78 14.98 20.17
N TRP A 95 1.39 13.84 20.46
CA TRP A 95 0.96 12.54 19.93
C TRP A 95 -0.44 12.18 20.43
N LYS A 96 -1.32 11.74 19.52
CA LYS A 96 -2.63 11.18 19.89
C LYS A 96 -2.50 9.80 20.54
N LEU A 97 -1.47 9.06 20.17
CA LEU A 97 -1.12 7.76 20.74
C LEU A 97 0.39 7.57 20.69
N VAL A 98 0.96 7.13 21.80
CA VAL A 98 2.32 6.60 21.86
C VAL A 98 2.22 5.16 22.33
N LEU A 99 2.89 4.24 21.63
CA LEU A 99 2.91 2.82 21.95
C LEU A 99 4.36 2.33 22.07
N THR A 100 4.64 1.49 23.06
CA THR A 100 5.98 0.94 23.31
C THR A 100 5.91 -0.38 24.09
N HIS A 101 7.07 -0.93 24.43
CA HIS A 101 7.22 -2.11 25.28
C HIS A 101 6.56 -1.96 26.64
N ASN A 102 6.17 -3.06 27.27
CA ASN A 102 5.64 -3.06 28.64
C ASN A 102 6.74 -3.19 29.71
N THR A 103 6.35 -3.05 30.97
CA THR A 103 7.27 -3.08 32.13
C THR A 103 7.94 -4.44 32.33
N THR A 104 7.35 -5.52 31.81
CA THR A 104 7.93 -6.86 31.87
C THR A 104 8.88 -7.13 30.69
N GLY A 105 8.88 -6.27 29.67
CA GLY A 105 9.64 -6.46 28.43
C GLY A 105 9.16 -7.67 27.62
N GLU A 106 7.83 -7.86 27.57
CA GLU A 106 7.07 -8.96 26.93
C GLU A 106 7.45 -10.37 27.40
N TYR A 107 8.69 -10.78 27.17
CA TYR A 107 9.26 -12.07 27.55
C TYR A 107 10.46 -11.95 28.49
N GLY A 108 10.66 -10.77 29.08
CA GLY A 108 11.69 -10.48 30.07
C GLY A 108 12.93 -9.76 29.52
N HIS A 109 12.91 -9.30 28.27
CA HIS A 109 14.12 -8.76 27.63
C HIS A 109 14.52 -7.40 28.23
N GLU A 110 15.76 -7.28 28.70
CA GLU A 110 16.22 -6.07 29.41
C GLU A 110 16.23 -4.81 28.54
N HIS A 111 16.49 -4.92 27.23
CA HIS A 111 16.36 -3.78 26.32
C HIS A 111 14.92 -3.29 26.22
N HIS A 112 13.93 -4.18 26.23
CA HIS A 112 12.51 -3.79 26.14
C HIS A 112 12.10 -3.05 27.40
N LYS A 113 12.49 -3.57 28.56
CA LYS A 113 12.29 -2.90 29.86
C LYS A 113 12.96 -1.53 29.89
N LYS A 114 14.19 -1.42 29.38
CA LYS A 114 14.91 -0.14 29.34
C LYS A 114 14.25 0.87 28.39
N VAL A 115 13.81 0.45 27.21
CA VAL A 115 13.04 1.30 26.29
C VAL A 115 11.75 1.75 26.95
N ASN A 116 10.98 0.84 27.57
CA ASN A 116 9.80 1.19 28.35
C ASN A 116 10.11 2.25 29.42
N GLN A 117 11.16 2.05 30.23
CA GLN A 117 11.56 3.01 31.27
C GLN A 117 11.85 4.40 30.70
N LEU A 118 12.60 4.49 29.60
CA LEU A 118 12.91 5.78 28.96
C LEU A 118 11.66 6.44 28.39
N VAL A 119 10.81 5.69 27.70
CA VAL A 119 9.57 6.23 27.13
C VAL A 119 8.63 6.69 28.24
N MET A 120 8.38 5.88 29.28
CA MET A 120 7.50 6.27 30.39
C MET A 120 8.04 7.45 31.21
N LYS A 121 9.38 7.62 31.26
CA LYS A 121 10.01 8.77 31.92
C LYS A 121 9.71 10.08 31.19
N TYR A 122 9.84 10.11 29.86
CA TYR A 122 9.68 11.35 29.07
C TYR A 122 8.27 11.53 28.49
N ILE A 123 7.52 10.44 28.31
CA ILE A 123 6.17 10.40 27.75
C ILE A 123 5.26 9.52 28.65
N PRO A 124 4.87 9.98 29.85
CA PRO A 124 4.11 9.15 30.81
C PRO A 124 2.73 8.69 30.32
N SER A 125 2.17 9.34 29.29
CA SER A 125 0.89 9.00 28.68
C SER A 125 0.96 7.80 27.72
N ALA A 126 2.17 7.29 27.43
CA ALA A 126 2.35 6.18 26.51
C ALA A 126 1.59 4.92 26.94
N LYS A 127 1.01 4.25 25.95
CA LYS A 127 0.44 2.91 26.09
C LYS A 127 1.53 1.88 25.87
N THR A 128 1.30 0.68 26.37
CA THR A 128 2.26 -0.43 26.27
C THR A 128 1.64 -1.62 25.57
N PHE A 129 2.48 -2.49 25.00
CA PHE A 129 2.02 -3.75 24.44
C PHE A 129 1.40 -4.62 25.54
N GLN A 130 0.18 -5.10 25.31
CA GLN A 130 -0.58 -5.90 26.26
C GLN A 130 -1.17 -7.11 25.55
N VAL A 131 -1.19 -8.26 26.24
CA VAL A 131 -1.92 -9.44 25.80
C VAL A 131 -3.41 -9.09 25.80
N GLY A 132 -3.98 -8.95 24.60
CA GLY A 132 -5.37 -8.54 24.41
C GLY A 132 -6.28 -9.72 24.06
N GLU A 133 -7.24 -9.46 23.19
CA GLU A 133 -8.09 -10.51 22.63
C GLU A 133 -7.33 -11.34 21.59
N ARG A 134 -7.75 -12.60 21.44
CA ARG A 134 -7.21 -13.48 20.41
C ARG A 134 -7.55 -12.95 19.03
N LEU A 135 -6.51 -12.77 18.23
CA LEU A 135 -6.65 -12.30 16.86
C LEU A 135 -7.35 -13.35 15.99
N LYS A 136 -8.23 -12.88 15.09
CA LYS A 136 -8.87 -13.73 14.07
C LYS A 136 -7.81 -14.30 13.12
N VAL A 137 -8.06 -15.49 12.57
CA VAL A 137 -7.13 -16.17 11.63
C VAL A 137 -6.70 -15.25 10.48
N SER A 138 -7.65 -14.55 9.85
CA SER A 138 -7.36 -13.61 8.76
C SER A 138 -6.46 -12.44 9.20
N THR A 139 -6.63 -11.94 10.42
CA THR A 139 -5.83 -10.85 10.97
C THR A 139 -4.42 -11.32 11.32
N LEU A 140 -4.32 -12.52 11.89
CA LEU A 140 -3.07 -13.20 12.18
C LEU A 140 -2.24 -13.47 10.93
N GLU A 141 -2.88 -13.89 9.84
CA GLU A 141 -2.22 -14.03 8.54
C GLU A 141 -1.66 -12.69 8.06
N HIS A 142 -2.42 -11.60 8.17
CA HIS A 142 -1.92 -10.27 7.78
C HIS A 142 -0.76 -9.77 8.64
N LYS A 143 -0.79 -10.02 9.95
CA LYS A 143 0.31 -9.72 10.87
C LYS A 143 1.54 -10.56 10.50
N ARG A 144 1.38 -11.86 10.26
CA ARG A 144 2.46 -12.74 9.80
C ARG A 144 3.04 -12.29 8.46
N ASN A 145 2.22 -11.82 7.53
CA ASN A 145 2.70 -11.33 6.24
C ASN A 145 3.54 -10.04 6.36
N LEU A 146 3.39 -9.24 7.41
CA LEU A 146 4.31 -8.11 7.65
C LEU A 146 5.72 -8.60 7.96
N LEU A 147 5.86 -9.73 8.65
CA LEU A 147 7.16 -10.28 8.98
C LEU A 147 7.89 -10.86 7.76
N GLN A 148 7.34 -10.80 6.54
CA GLN A 148 7.92 -11.50 5.37
C GLN A 148 9.37 -11.12 5.06
N TYR A 149 9.80 -9.93 5.49
CA TYR A 149 11.18 -9.48 5.34
C TYR A 149 12.08 -9.94 6.48
N TYR A 150 11.53 -10.28 7.66
CA TYR A 150 12.29 -10.78 8.80
C TYR A 150 12.43 -12.30 8.74
N SER A 151 13.40 -12.78 7.97
CA SER A 151 13.58 -14.22 7.70
C SER A 151 13.74 -15.06 8.98
N ALA A 152 14.57 -14.60 9.93
CA ALA A 152 14.78 -15.24 11.22
C ALA A 152 13.49 -15.27 12.06
N THR A 153 12.77 -14.15 12.12
CA THR A 153 11.53 -14.01 12.87
C THR A 153 10.39 -14.84 12.27
N GLN A 154 10.35 -14.98 10.94
CA GLN A 154 9.44 -15.91 10.24
C GLN A 154 9.72 -17.36 10.59
N ALA A 155 11.00 -17.76 10.65
CA ALA A 155 11.36 -19.12 11.04
C ALA A 155 10.85 -19.43 12.46
N ILE A 156 11.00 -18.48 13.38
CA ILE A 156 10.46 -18.55 14.73
C ILE A 156 8.92 -18.65 14.69
N CYS A 157 8.24 -17.74 14.02
CA CYS A 157 6.78 -17.72 13.92
C CYS A 157 6.21 -19.02 13.32
N ARG A 158 6.88 -19.59 12.30
CA ARG A 158 6.48 -20.88 11.71
C ARG A 158 6.54 -22.00 12.73
N GLN A 159 7.59 -22.05 13.55
CA GLN A 159 7.70 -23.01 14.67
C GLN A 159 6.58 -22.81 15.72
N LEU A 160 6.11 -21.58 15.92
CA LEU A 160 4.96 -21.29 16.80
C LEU A 160 3.65 -21.87 16.23
N TYR A 161 3.38 -21.64 14.94
CA TYR A 161 2.16 -22.10 14.27
C TYR A 161 2.07 -23.61 14.15
N GLU A 162 3.15 -24.27 13.77
CA GLU A 162 3.16 -25.71 13.49
C GLU A 162 3.26 -26.58 14.76
N ARG A 163 3.24 -25.97 15.95
CA ARG A 163 3.39 -26.63 17.27
C ARG A 163 4.61 -27.53 17.43
N LYS A 164 5.61 -27.44 16.52
CA LYS A 164 6.86 -28.23 16.58
C LYS A 164 8.02 -27.55 17.30
N GLY A 165 7.86 -26.32 17.79
CA GLY A 165 8.92 -25.60 18.51
C GLY A 165 8.83 -25.74 20.03
N GLY A 166 9.65 -26.61 20.62
CA GLY A 166 9.79 -26.80 22.08
C GLY A 166 10.74 -25.82 22.79
N LYS A 167 10.90 -24.57 22.31
CA LYS A 167 11.91 -23.63 22.86
C LYS A 167 11.50 -22.17 23.07
N LEU A 168 10.31 -21.70 22.64
CA LEU A 168 9.83 -20.34 22.99
C LEU A 168 9.02 -20.34 24.28
N LYS A 169 9.13 -19.25 25.04
CA LYS A 169 8.38 -19.04 26.29
C LYS A 169 6.90 -18.88 25.96
N ILE A 170 6.03 -19.41 26.81
CA ILE A 170 4.57 -19.36 26.65
C ILE A 170 4.07 -17.91 26.43
N VAL A 171 4.67 -16.96 27.14
CA VAL A 171 4.33 -15.52 27.06
C VAL A 171 4.57 -14.91 25.67
N GLU A 172 5.61 -15.33 24.94
CA GLU A 172 5.89 -14.83 23.58
C GLU A 172 4.78 -15.26 22.60
N ARG A 173 4.30 -16.50 22.76
CA ARG A 173 3.16 -17.01 22.00
C ARG A 173 1.90 -16.23 22.29
N GLU A 174 1.63 -15.99 23.57
CA GLU A 174 0.43 -15.27 23.98
C GLU A 174 0.40 -13.85 23.42
N HIS A 175 1.49 -13.10 23.48
CA HIS A 175 1.57 -11.77 22.90
C HIS A 175 1.46 -11.75 21.37
N PHE A 176 1.98 -12.76 20.67
CA PHE A 176 1.86 -12.81 19.22
C PHE A 176 0.41 -13.07 18.77
N PHE A 177 -0.26 -14.02 19.43
CA PHE A 177 -1.63 -14.45 19.09
C PHE A 177 -2.72 -13.54 19.65
N ASN A 178 -2.42 -12.74 20.68
CA ASN A 178 -3.37 -11.88 21.34
C ASN A 178 -2.77 -10.47 21.50
N GLU A 179 -3.45 -9.46 20.96
CA GLU A 179 -2.94 -8.09 20.92
C GLU A 179 -4.04 -7.10 21.29
N THR A 180 -3.72 -6.15 22.16
CA THR A 180 -4.63 -5.03 22.45
C THR A 180 -4.56 -3.98 21.33
N VAL A 181 -5.70 -3.64 20.76
CA VAL A 181 -5.82 -2.62 19.71
C VAL A 181 -6.21 -1.29 20.34
N TYR A 182 -5.36 -0.27 20.15
CA TYR A 182 -5.54 1.08 20.69
C TYR A 182 -6.01 2.09 19.65
N VAL A 183 -6.01 1.71 18.36
CA VAL A 183 -6.47 2.57 17.27
C VAL A 183 -7.92 2.27 16.91
N ASN A 184 -8.69 3.32 16.63
CA ASN A 184 -10.03 3.16 16.07
C ASN A 184 -9.92 2.74 14.60
N VAL A 185 -10.75 1.81 14.16
CA VAL A 185 -10.73 1.33 12.78
C VAL A 185 -11.57 2.27 11.91
N GLU A 186 -11.04 3.45 11.63
CA GLU A 186 -11.63 4.33 10.62
C GLU A 186 -10.83 4.20 9.32
N ARG A 187 -11.38 3.45 8.37
CA ARG A 187 -10.76 3.18 7.06
C ARG A 187 -11.59 3.82 5.98
N LYS A 188 -11.20 5.05 5.60
CA LYS A 188 -11.83 5.84 4.55
C LYS A 188 -10.90 5.97 3.35
N ILE A 189 -11.47 5.95 2.14
CA ILE A 189 -10.74 6.27 0.91
C ILE A 189 -10.49 7.79 0.87
N PRO A 190 -9.22 8.25 0.86
CA PRO A 190 -8.88 9.67 0.80
C PRO A 190 -9.35 10.33 -0.50
N ASN A 191 -9.67 11.61 -0.44
CA ASN A 191 -10.00 12.43 -1.61
C ASN A 191 -8.72 12.83 -2.38
N VAL A 192 -7.98 11.84 -2.88
CA VAL A 192 -6.77 12.07 -3.68
C VAL A 192 -6.89 11.26 -4.97
N ILE A 193 -6.72 11.92 -6.11
CA ILE A 193 -6.66 11.28 -7.43
C ILE A 193 -5.21 11.20 -7.88
N HIS A 194 -4.78 9.99 -8.23
CA HIS A 194 -3.45 9.65 -8.69
C HIS A 194 -3.49 9.29 -10.18
N GLN A 195 -2.60 9.90 -10.96
CA GLN A 195 -2.30 9.45 -12.33
C GLN A 195 -0.79 9.30 -12.49
N ILE A 196 -0.35 8.40 -13.38
CA ILE A 196 1.06 8.10 -13.62
C ILE A 196 1.41 8.42 -15.07
N TRP A 197 2.56 9.09 -15.26
CA TRP A 197 3.19 9.26 -16.57
C TRP A 197 4.70 9.11 -16.46
N PHE A 198 5.20 7.92 -16.75
CA PHE A 198 6.63 7.59 -16.81
C PHE A 198 7.14 7.51 -18.25
N GLY A 199 8.47 7.46 -18.40
CA GLY A 199 9.12 7.31 -19.70
C GLY A 199 9.28 8.65 -20.42
N ASN A 200 8.91 8.72 -21.70
CA ASN A 200 9.08 9.96 -22.46
C ASN A 200 8.23 11.13 -21.89
N PRO A 201 8.72 12.39 -21.99
CA PRO A 201 7.96 13.55 -21.59
C PRO A 201 6.56 13.59 -22.23
N LEU A 202 5.55 13.91 -21.44
CA LEU A 202 4.18 14.06 -21.93
C LEU A 202 4.10 15.29 -22.84
N ASP A 203 3.78 15.09 -24.12
CA ASP A 203 3.53 16.20 -25.03
C ASP A 203 2.30 17.00 -24.59
N THR A 204 2.52 18.29 -24.35
CA THR A 204 1.50 19.27 -23.94
C THR A 204 0.37 19.43 -24.95
N ASN A 205 0.58 19.07 -26.22
CA ASN A 205 -0.46 19.13 -27.25
C ASN A 205 -1.21 17.80 -27.42
N SER A 206 -0.84 16.76 -26.66
CA SER A 206 -1.46 15.44 -26.79
C SER A 206 -2.86 15.37 -26.17
N VAL A 207 -3.71 14.48 -26.69
CA VAL A 207 -5.03 14.18 -26.11
C VAL A 207 -4.91 13.76 -24.64
N ARG A 208 -3.88 12.98 -24.28
CA ARG A 208 -3.63 12.53 -22.90
C ARG A 208 -3.33 13.70 -21.96
N HIS A 209 -2.55 14.67 -22.41
CA HIS A 209 -2.29 15.88 -21.62
C HIS A 209 -3.60 16.63 -21.28
N ASN A 210 -4.47 16.79 -22.29
CA ASN A 210 -5.75 17.45 -22.11
C ASN A 210 -6.69 16.67 -21.18
N LEU A 211 -6.78 15.35 -21.34
CA LEU A 211 -7.60 14.48 -20.47
C LEU A 211 -7.12 14.54 -19.03
N MET A 212 -5.80 14.40 -18.79
CA MET A 212 -5.21 14.46 -17.45
C MET A 212 -5.39 15.85 -16.79
N ASN A 213 -5.33 16.93 -17.57
CA ASN A 213 -5.65 18.27 -17.07
C ASN A 213 -7.15 18.41 -16.72
N GLY A 214 -8.05 17.87 -17.55
CA GLY A 214 -9.48 17.83 -17.24
C GLY A 214 -9.77 17.09 -15.93
N VAL A 215 -9.15 15.92 -15.73
CA VAL A 215 -9.23 15.19 -14.45
C VAL A 215 -8.74 16.05 -13.29
N ARG A 216 -7.63 16.78 -13.45
CA ARG A 216 -7.12 17.69 -12.41
C ARG A 216 -8.10 18.82 -12.08
N GLU A 217 -8.70 19.44 -13.09
CA GLU A 217 -9.67 20.53 -12.91
C GLU A 217 -10.91 20.06 -12.15
N VAL A 218 -11.49 18.92 -12.57
CA VAL A 218 -12.64 18.30 -11.92
C VAL A 218 -12.30 17.85 -10.50
N ALA A 219 -11.12 17.26 -10.28
CA ALA A 219 -10.66 16.89 -8.94
C ALA A 219 -10.61 18.11 -8.01
N ASN A 220 -9.89 19.16 -8.42
CA ASN A 220 -9.66 20.35 -7.60
C ASN A 220 -10.97 21.07 -7.26
N ARG A 221 -11.89 21.24 -8.22
CA ARG A 221 -13.16 21.93 -7.97
C ARG A 221 -14.11 21.15 -7.04
N ASN A 222 -13.92 19.83 -6.90
CA ASN A 222 -14.67 18.98 -5.96
C ASN A 222 -13.91 18.71 -4.64
N GLY A 223 -12.82 19.43 -4.37
CA GLY A 223 -12.06 19.29 -3.12
C GLY A 223 -11.21 18.03 -3.05
N PHE A 224 -10.84 17.44 -4.19
CA PHE A 224 -9.85 16.37 -4.26
C PHE A 224 -8.46 16.95 -4.52
N THR A 225 -7.45 16.35 -3.89
CA THR A 225 -6.06 16.60 -4.26
C THR A 225 -5.73 15.80 -5.51
N TYR A 226 -5.12 16.44 -6.51
CA TYR A 226 -4.61 15.75 -7.69
C TYR A 226 -3.09 15.56 -7.61
N LYS A 227 -2.60 14.34 -7.86
CA LYS A 227 -1.16 14.03 -7.94
C LYS A 227 -0.84 13.28 -9.24
N MET A 228 -0.08 13.94 -10.10
CA MET A 228 0.64 13.28 -11.20
C MET A 228 1.98 12.76 -10.69
N TRP A 229 2.24 11.48 -10.95
CA TRP A 229 3.52 10.83 -10.68
C TRP A 229 4.33 10.78 -11.98
N THR A 230 5.50 11.41 -11.98
CA THR A 230 6.38 11.49 -13.16
C THR A 230 7.71 10.76 -12.90
N ASN A 231 8.62 10.79 -13.87
CA ASN A 231 9.97 10.23 -13.70
C ASN A 231 10.71 10.78 -12.47
N ASP A 232 10.43 12.03 -12.05
CA ASP A 232 11.05 12.66 -10.88
C ASP A 232 10.61 12.00 -9.56
N ASP A 233 9.42 11.38 -9.58
CA ASP A 233 8.90 10.63 -8.45
C ASP A 233 9.30 9.14 -8.49
N MET A 234 9.81 8.66 -9.63
CA MET A 234 10.17 7.26 -9.85
C MET A 234 11.51 6.92 -9.19
N LYS A 235 11.47 6.78 -7.86
CA LYS A 235 12.64 6.53 -6.99
C LYS A 235 12.31 5.58 -5.84
N GLU A 236 13.35 4.99 -5.26
CA GLU A 236 13.24 4.00 -4.18
C GLU A 236 12.51 4.54 -2.95
N GLU A 237 12.69 5.82 -2.61
CA GLU A 237 12.04 6.42 -1.44
C GLU A 237 10.51 6.51 -1.61
N THR A 238 10.06 6.64 -2.86
CA THR A 238 8.64 6.77 -3.22
C THR A 238 7.97 5.41 -3.37
N MET A 239 8.67 4.41 -3.92
CA MET A 239 8.12 3.07 -4.20
C MET A 239 9.10 1.96 -3.79
N PRO A 240 9.52 1.89 -2.51
CA PRO A 240 10.58 0.97 -2.08
C PRO A 240 10.22 -0.51 -2.24
N ILE A 241 8.93 -0.87 -2.24
CA ILE A 241 8.49 -2.26 -2.38
C ILE A 241 8.68 -2.73 -3.82
N THR A 242 8.19 -1.96 -4.79
CA THR A 242 8.22 -2.33 -6.21
C THR A 242 9.44 -1.82 -6.95
N TRP A 243 10.27 -0.96 -6.35
CA TRP A 243 11.43 -0.33 -7.00
C TRP A 243 12.33 -1.30 -7.76
N ALA A 244 12.77 -2.37 -7.09
CA ALA A 244 13.67 -3.36 -7.70
C ALA A 244 13.04 -4.04 -8.93
N TYR A 245 11.74 -4.35 -8.85
CA TYR A 245 10.96 -4.98 -9.90
C TYR A 245 10.69 -4.02 -11.08
N MET A 246 10.40 -2.76 -10.78
CA MET A 246 10.26 -1.70 -11.79
C MET A 246 11.57 -1.51 -12.57
N ARG A 247 12.72 -1.43 -11.88
CA ARG A 247 14.02 -1.34 -12.54
C ARG A 247 14.34 -2.58 -13.37
N HIS A 248 13.97 -3.76 -12.89
CA HIS A 248 14.14 -4.99 -13.65
C HIS A 248 13.31 -4.97 -14.94
N ALA A 249 12.04 -4.54 -14.88
CA ALA A 249 11.18 -4.40 -16.06
C ALA A 249 11.75 -3.42 -17.09
N ILE A 250 12.25 -2.26 -16.64
CA ILE A 250 12.87 -1.25 -17.52
C ILE A 250 14.10 -1.86 -18.22
N LYS A 251 15.03 -2.45 -17.46
CA LYS A 251 16.25 -3.06 -17.99
C LYS A 251 15.94 -4.18 -19.00
N LEU A 252 14.95 -5.01 -18.71
CA LEU A 252 14.53 -6.08 -19.62
C LEU A 252 13.91 -5.48 -20.90
N GLY A 253 13.10 -4.43 -20.78
CA GLY A 253 12.54 -3.70 -21.92
C GLY A 253 13.61 -3.15 -22.86
N GLU A 254 14.67 -2.55 -22.31
CA GLU A 254 15.82 -2.07 -23.09
C GLU A 254 16.52 -3.21 -23.85
N GLN A 255 16.75 -4.35 -23.19
CA GLN A 255 17.36 -5.53 -23.80
C GLN A 255 16.52 -6.11 -24.96
N LEU A 256 15.19 -6.11 -24.78
CA LEU A 256 14.24 -6.61 -25.78
C LEU A 256 13.84 -5.55 -26.81
N LYS A 257 14.31 -4.30 -26.69
CA LYS A 257 13.86 -3.14 -27.48
C LYS A 257 12.34 -2.97 -27.48
N GLN A 258 11.73 -3.19 -26.31
CA GLN A 258 10.29 -3.12 -26.09
C GLN A 258 10.01 -2.25 -24.86
N SER A 259 9.11 -1.26 -24.99
CA SER A 259 8.68 -0.47 -23.82
C SER A 259 7.99 -1.37 -22.80
N ARG A 260 8.43 -1.29 -21.54
CA ARG A 260 7.85 -1.99 -20.39
C ARG A 260 7.21 -1.03 -19.39
N PHE A 261 7.02 0.23 -19.76
CA PHE A 261 6.47 1.24 -18.86
C PHE A 261 5.02 0.98 -18.43
N ALA A 262 4.24 0.20 -19.21
CA ALA A 262 2.95 -0.34 -18.76
C ALA A 262 3.09 -1.19 -17.49
N GLN A 263 4.04 -2.14 -17.51
CA GLN A 263 4.34 -3.02 -16.38
C GLN A 263 4.89 -2.23 -15.18
N VAL A 264 5.68 -1.19 -15.44
CA VAL A 264 6.18 -0.27 -14.40
C VAL A 264 5.03 0.50 -13.76
N ALA A 265 4.09 1.03 -14.55
CA ALA A 265 2.93 1.77 -14.05
C ALA A 265 1.94 0.87 -13.28
N ASP A 266 1.79 -0.40 -13.66
CA ASP A 266 1.04 -1.39 -12.88
C ASP A 266 1.63 -1.61 -11.48
N LEU A 267 2.94 -1.84 -11.40
CA LEU A 267 3.59 -2.03 -10.11
C LEU A 267 3.50 -0.77 -9.24
N ALA A 268 3.78 0.40 -9.84
CA ALA A 268 3.72 1.68 -9.16
C ALA A 268 2.32 1.99 -8.62
N ARG A 269 1.25 1.82 -9.42
CA ARG A 269 -0.11 2.15 -8.96
C ARG A 269 -0.54 1.32 -7.76
N TYR A 270 -0.11 0.05 -7.67
CA TYR A 270 -0.42 -0.79 -6.51
C TYR A 270 0.30 -0.29 -5.25
N GLU A 271 1.59 0.03 -5.33
CA GLU A 271 2.30 0.55 -4.16
C GLU A 271 1.82 1.94 -3.76
N LEU A 272 1.61 2.83 -4.72
CA LEU A 272 1.16 4.20 -4.44
C LEU A 272 -0.21 4.20 -3.76
N LEU A 273 -1.18 3.41 -4.23
CA LEU A 273 -2.49 3.32 -3.59
C LEU A 273 -2.46 2.52 -2.29
N HIS A 274 -1.55 1.55 -2.15
CA HIS A 274 -1.31 0.92 -0.85
C HIS A 274 -0.81 1.95 0.17
N ARG A 275 0.11 2.84 -0.23
CA ARG A 275 0.69 3.82 0.68
C ARG A 275 -0.26 4.98 0.98
N PHE A 276 -0.82 5.58 -0.06
CA PHE A 276 -1.56 6.83 0.09
C PHE A 276 -3.07 6.65 0.07
N GLY A 277 -3.57 5.47 -0.30
CA GLY A 277 -4.99 5.27 -0.62
C GLY A 277 -5.38 6.11 -1.84
N GLY A 278 -6.66 6.43 -1.92
CA GLY A 278 -7.19 7.37 -2.91
C GLY A 278 -7.71 6.63 -4.13
N ILE A 279 -7.74 7.34 -5.26
CA ILE A 279 -8.28 6.88 -6.53
C ILE A 279 -7.16 6.87 -7.56
N TYR A 280 -7.06 5.79 -8.32
CA TYR A 280 -6.21 5.72 -9.49
C TYR A 280 -7.06 5.77 -10.76
N LEU A 281 -6.59 6.50 -11.76
CA LEU A 281 -7.16 6.57 -13.10
C LEU A 281 -6.05 6.51 -14.15
N ASP A 282 -6.19 5.65 -15.15
CA ASP A 282 -5.35 5.67 -16.35
C ASP A 282 -5.42 7.03 -17.09
N SER A 283 -4.46 7.27 -17.98
CA SER A 283 -4.29 8.53 -18.71
C SER A 283 -5.41 8.91 -19.69
N LEU A 284 -6.26 7.94 -20.04
CA LEU A 284 -7.36 8.12 -21.00
C LEU A 284 -8.72 8.34 -20.34
N PHE A 285 -8.78 8.49 -19.02
CA PHE A 285 -10.02 8.79 -18.32
C PHE A 285 -10.41 10.27 -18.42
N GLU A 286 -11.71 10.48 -18.61
CA GLU A 286 -12.43 11.72 -18.36
C GLU A 286 -13.41 11.46 -17.20
N ILE A 287 -13.56 12.40 -16.27
CA ILE A 287 -14.42 12.25 -15.08
C ILE A 287 -15.39 13.43 -14.93
N SER A 288 -16.53 13.18 -14.28
CA SER A 288 -17.55 14.19 -13.95
C SER A 288 -17.51 14.62 -12.48
N ASP A 289 -18.28 15.64 -12.11
CA ASP A 289 -18.49 16.01 -10.70
C ASP A 289 -19.24 14.90 -9.95
N GLU A 290 -20.18 14.25 -10.63
CA GLU A 290 -20.94 13.12 -10.12
C GLU A 290 -20.04 11.94 -9.76
N PHE A 291 -18.94 11.73 -10.50
CA PHE A 291 -17.93 10.73 -10.13
C PHE A 291 -17.32 11.02 -8.75
N CYS A 292 -16.85 12.26 -8.54
CA CYS A 292 -16.28 12.69 -7.27
C CYS A 292 -17.27 12.51 -6.11
N LYS A 293 -18.53 12.93 -6.30
CA LYS A 293 -19.60 12.74 -5.33
C LYS A 293 -19.87 11.26 -5.04
N TYR A 294 -19.95 10.44 -6.08
CA TYR A 294 -20.19 9.00 -5.96
C TYR A 294 -19.09 8.32 -5.12
N ILE A 295 -17.83 8.63 -5.39
CA ILE A 295 -16.71 8.07 -4.62
C ILE A 295 -16.79 8.47 -3.15
N GLN A 296 -17.08 9.75 -2.85
CA GLN A 296 -17.22 10.23 -1.47
C GLN A 296 -18.33 9.48 -0.71
N GLU A 297 -19.49 9.25 -1.33
CA GLU A 297 -20.63 8.53 -0.72
C GLU A 297 -20.35 7.05 -0.40
N HIS A 298 -19.34 6.46 -1.05
CA HIS A 298 -18.94 5.06 -0.89
C HIS A 298 -17.63 4.88 -0.10
N SER A 299 -16.84 5.96 0.05
CA SER A 299 -15.49 5.99 0.61
C SER A 299 -15.36 5.45 2.04
N GLU A 300 -16.41 5.55 2.85
CA GLU A 300 -16.43 5.09 4.26
C GLU A 300 -17.01 3.69 4.42
N LYS A 301 -17.67 3.16 3.39
CA LYS A 301 -18.40 1.89 3.44
C LYS A 301 -17.56 0.71 2.94
N HIS A 302 -16.55 0.97 2.12
CA HIS A 302 -15.79 -0.04 1.40
C HIS A 302 -14.30 0.21 1.48
N GLU A 303 -13.50 -0.87 1.42
CA GLU A 303 -12.03 -0.76 1.44
C GLU A 303 -11.44 -0.66 0.03
N LEU A 304 -12.17 -1.17 -0.96
CA LEU A 304 -11.80 -1.12 -2.38
C LEU A 304 -13.06 -0.86 -3.21
N ILE A 305 -12.97 0.08 -4.13
CA ILE A 305 -13.98 0.35 -5.17
C ILE A 305 -13.32 0.07 -6.51
N VAL A 306 -13.98 -0.74 -7.34
CA VAL A 306 -13.50 -1.12 -8.67
C VAL A 306 -14.63 -1.04 -9.67
N ALA A 307 -14.28 -1.07 -10.95
CA ALA A 307 -15.20 -1.39 -12.02
C ALA A 307 -14.47 -2.26 -13.04
N ASN A 308 -15.22 -2.99 -13.84
CA ASN A 308 -14.63 -3.75 -14.93
C ASN A 308 -15.11 -3.23 -16.28
N GLU A 309 -14.26 -3.39 -17.29
CA GLU A 309 -14.55 -3.03 -18.67
C GLU A 309 -15.68 -3.88 -19.27
N ASP A 310 -15.96 -5.04 -18.69
CA ASP A 310 -17.03 -5.95 -19.08
C ASP A 310 -18.08 -6.10 -17.97
N PRO A 311 -19.37 -6.25 -18.33
CA PRO A 311 -20.50 -6.30 -17.38
C PRO A 311 -20.65 -7.63 -16.61
N CYS A 312 -19.52 -8.22 -16.19
CA CYS A 312 -19.45 -9.49 -15.45
C CYS A 312 -19.03 -9.34 -13.98
N LYS A 313 -18.86 -8.10 -13.50
CA LYS A 313 -18.53 -7.77 -12.09
C LYS A 313 -17.29 -8.54 -11.62
N MET A 314 -17.37 -9.25 -10.49
CA MET A 314 -16.28 -10.07 -9.93
C MET A 314 -16.03 -11.40 -10.66
N LYS A 315 -16.87 -11.76 -11.64
CA LYS A 315 -16.88 -13.04 -12.34
C LYS A 315 -16.26 -12.99 -13.73
N CYS A 316 -15.71 -11.85 -14.13
CA CYS A 316 -15.09 -11.71 -15.44
C CYS A 316 -13.93 -12.68 -15.60
N GLU A 317 -14.03 -13.49 -16.65
CA GLU A 317 -13.09 -14.53 -17.03
C GLU A 317 -12.64 -14.29 -18.47
N GLY A 318 -11.33 -14.35 -18.69
CA GLY A 318 -10.75 -14.29 -20.02
C GLY A 318 -10.24 -15.65 -20.47
N SER A 319 -9.43 -15.66 -21.53
CA SER A 319 -8.92 -16.89 -22.14
C SER A 319 -8.25 -17.83 -21.13
N GLY A 320 -8.75 -19.07 -21.06
CA GLY A 320 -8.33 -20.11 -20.12
C GLY A 320 -9.03 -20.07 -18.76
N GLY A 321 -10.19 -19.40 -18.65
CA GLY A 321 -10.99 -19.31 -17.41
C GLY A 321 -10.34 -18.49 -16.31
N LYS A 322 -9.29 -17.71 -16.63
CA LYS A 322 -8.59 -16.88 -15.64
C LYS A 322 -9.41 -15.64 -15.36
N LYS A 323 -9.63 -15.35 -14.08
CA LYS A 323 -10.39 -14.17 -13.65
C LYS A 323 -9.56 -12.90 -13.77
N TYR A 324 -10.21 -11.81 -14.16
CA TYR A 324 -9.61 -10.48 -14.19
C TYR A 324 -10.52 -9.42 -13.57
N MET A 325 -9.93 -8.28 -13.25
CA MET A 325 -10.60 -7.03 -12.85
C MET A 325 -9.77 -5.89 -13.44
N SER A 326 -10.38 -4.99 -14.20
CA SER A 326 -9.65 -3.85 -14.75
C SER A 326 -8.91 -3.11 -13.63
N ASN A 327 -7.64 -2.80 -13.90
CA ASN A 327 -6.77 -2.03 -13.00
C ASN A 327 -6.55 -0.60 -13.52
N GLY A 328 -7.27 -0.19 -14.57
CA GLY A 328 -7.24 1.17 -15.11
C GLY A 328 -7.98 2.18 -14.23
N PHE A 329 -8.97 1.72 -13.46
CA PHE A 329 -9.62 2.48 -12.40
C PHE A 329 -9.78 1.61 -11.16
N PHE A 330 -9.37 2.13 -10.00
CA PHE A 330 -9.78 1.62 -8.70
C PHE A 330 -9.52 2.68 -7.63
N ALA A 331 -10.25 2.58 -6.52
CA ALA A 331 -10.04 3.42 -5.36
C ALA A 331 -9.93 2.57 -4.10
N CYS A 332 -9.01 2.88 -3.20
CA CYS A 332 -8.86 2.10 -1.97
C CYS A 332 -8.44 2.92 -0.77
N VAL A 333 -8.65 2.33 0.39
CA VAL A 333 -8.12 2.84 1.65
C VAL A 333 -6.60 2.69 1.67
N PRO A 334 -5.86 3.54 2.40
CA PRO A 334 -4.46 3.31 2.70
C PRO A 334 -4.28 1.98 3.43
N GLY A 335 -3.19 1.27 3.12
CA GLY A 335 -2.90 -0.06 3.63
C GLY A 335 -3.89 -1.13 3.15
N CYS A 336 -4.50 -0.96 1.97
CA CYS A 336 -5.50 -1.90 1.44
C CYS A 336 -4.97 -3.34 1.46
N LEU A 337 -5.70 -4.26 2.10
CA LEU A 337 -5.24 -5.64 2.30
C LEU A 337 -5.10 -6.40 0.98
N ILE A 338 -5.90 -6.06 -0.03
CA ILE A 338 -5.82 -6.62 -1.38
C ILE A 338 -4.48 -6.24 -2.01
N LEU A 339 -4.13 -4.94 -2.01
CA LEU A 339 -2.85 -4.47 -2.55
C LEU A 339 -1.68 -5.02 -1.75
N LYS A 340 -1.79 -5.10 -0.42
CA LYS A 340 -0.75 -5.71 0.42
C LYS A 340 -0.45 -7.16 0.03
N ARG A 341 -1.45 -7.94 -0.38
CA ARG A 341 -1.22 -9.31 -0.90
C ARG A 341 -0.44 -9.28 -2.20
N LEU A 342 -0.80 -8.40 -3.13
CA LEU A 342 -0.09 -8.20 -4.40
C LEU A 342 1.34 -7.70 -4.23
N LEU A 343 1.60 -6.97 -3.15
CA LEU A 343 2.91 -6.39 -2.81
C LEU A 343 3.75 -7.29 -1.89
N SER A 344 3.29 -8.51 -1.63
CA SER A 344 4.09 -9.51 -0.91
C SER A 344 5.26 -10.01 -1.74
N ASN A 345 6.35 -10.46 -1.11
CA ASN A 345 7.49 -11.03 -1.83
C ASN A 345 7.06 -12.24 -2.66
N ASP A 346 6.29 -13.15 -2.06
CA ASP A 346 5.78 -14.34 -2.75
C ASP A 346 5.04 -13.98 -4.04
N SER A 347 4.26 -12.89 -4.04
CA SER A 347 3.53 -12.45 -5.23
C SER A 347 4.46 -11.75 -6.23
N LEU A 348 5.30 -10.81 -5.79
CA LEU A 348 6.20 -10.06 -6.66
C LEU A 348 7.30 -10.92 -7.29
N ASP A 349 7.87 -11.87 -6.53
CA ASP A 349 8.90 -12.79 -7.01
C ASP A 349 8.32 -13.84 -7.98
N SER A 350 7.01 -14.08 -7.94
CA SER A 350 6.33 -14.98 -8.89
C SER A 350 6.04 -14.35 -10.25
N ILE A 351 6.29 -13.04 -10.41
CA ILE A 351 6.04 -12.33 -11.67
C ILE A 351 7.02 -12.81 -12.73
N ASP A 352 6.48 -13.39 -13.81
CA ASP A 352 7.26 -13.72 -15.01
C ASP A 352 7.49 -12.46 -15.86
N PHE A 353 8.63 -11.80 -15.68
CA PHE A 353 9.00 -10.61 -16.46
C PHE A 353 9.27 -10.90 -17.95
N ASN A 354 9.58 -12.14 -18.32
CA ASN A 354 9.82 -12.51 -19.72
C ASN A 354 8.51 -12.70 -20.50
N SER A 355 7.37 -12.79 -19.81
CA SER A 355 6.08 -12.91 -20.47
C SER A 355 5.79 -11.71 -21.37
N VAL A 356 5.23 -12.00 -22.54
CA VAL A 356 4.67 -10.98 -23.44
C VAL A 356 3.29 -10.49 -22.97
N TYR A 357 2.63 -11.22 -22.06
CA TYR A 357 1.29 -10.92 -21.58
C TYR A 357 1.32 -10.08 -20.30
N ILE A 358 1.70 -8.81 -20.41
CA ILE A 358 1.78 -7.87 -19.27
C ILE A 358 0.45 -7.77 -18.51
N ASN A 359 -0.66 -7.78 -19.24
CA ASN A 359 -2.01 -7.80 -18.64
C ASN A 359 -2.21 -8.97 -17.66
N ARG A 360 -1.51 -10.09 -17.87
CA ARG A 360 -1.56 -11.27 -17.00
C ARG A 360 -0.57 -11.22 -15.83
N THR A 361 0.59 -10.59 -16.01
CA THR A 361 1.68 -10.64 -15.02
C THR A 361 1.64 -9.51 -14.01
N THR A 362 1.29 -8.29 -14.42
CA THR A 362 1.12 -7.14 -13.51
C THR A 362 -0.20 -6.43 -13.71
N GLY A 363 -0.92 -6.67 -14.81
CA GLY A 363 -2.17 -5.99 -15.13
C GLY A 363 -3.43 -6.60 -14.47
N PRO A 364 -4.60 -6.51 -15.13
CA PRO A 364 -5.91 -6.88 -14.57
C PRO A 364 -6.02 -8.26 -13.91
N TYR A 365 -5.33 -9.27 -14.43
CA TYR A 365 -5.38 -10.62 -13.86
C TYR A 365 -4.57 -10.71 -12.56
N TYR A 366 -3.41 -10.04 -12.54
CA TYR A 366 -2.60 -9.94 -11.33
C TYR A 366 -3.38 -9.20 -10.25
N PHE A 367 -3.98 -8.05 -10.58
CA PHE A 367 -4.82 -7.29 -9.66
C PHE A 367 -5.96 -8.13 -9.06
N ARG A 368 -6.68 -8.88 -9.90
CA ARG A 368 -7.77 -9.77 -9.46
C ARG A 368 -7.30 -10.89 -8.53
N SER A 369 -6.07 -11.37 -8.68
CA SER A 369 -5.50 -12.44 -7.84
C SER A 369 -5.38 -12.04 -6.36
N GLY A 370 -5.28 -10.74 -6.08
CA GLY A 370 -5.23 -10.21 -4.73
C GLY A 370 -6.58 -10.24 -4.00
N MET A 371 -7.70 -10.45 -4.70
CA MET A 371 -9.05 -10.35 -4.15
C MET A 371 -9.58 -11.72 -3.69
N LYS A 372 -9.99 -11.80 -2.42
CA LYS A 372 -10.47 -13.00 -1.74
C LYS A 372 -11.92 -12.85 -1.30
N THR A 373 -12.57 -13.98 -1.02
CA THR A 373 -13.90 -14.01 -0.40
C THR A 373 -13.87 -13.32 0.96
N GLY A 374 -14.80 -12.39 1.20
CA GLY A 374 -14.91 -11.65 2.46
C GLY A 374 -14.23 -10.28 2.46
N ASP A 375 -13.50 -9.91 1.40
CA ASP A 375 -13.01 -8.54 1.24
C ASP A 375 -14.19 -7.57 1.02
N LYS A 376 -14.08 -6.35 1.58
CA LYS A 376 -15.10 -5.29 1.44
C LYS A 376 -14.91 -4.52 0.11
N ILE A 377 -15.30 -5.16 -0.99
CA ILE A 377 -15.16 -4.65 -2.35
C ILE A 377 -16.52 -4.13 -2.86
N HIS A 378 -16.54 -2.89 -3.33
CA HIS A 378 -17.64 -2.33 -4.12
C HIS A 378 -17.31 -2.44 -5.61
N VAL A 379 -18.21 -3.04 -6.39
CA VAL A 379 -18.06 -3.09 -7.85
C VAL A 379 -19.10 -2.19 -8.47
N ILE A 380 -18.65 -1.08 -9.07
CA ILE A 380 -19.51 -0.16 -9.81
C ILE A 380 -19.95 -0.85 -11.11
N ASP A 381 -21.20 -0.62 -11.51
CA ASP A 381 -21.71 -1.09 -12.79
C ASP A 381 -20.85 -0.57 -13.95
N THR A 382 -20.56 -1.45 -14.90
CA THR A 382 -19.61 -1.21 -15.99
C THR A 382 -19.93 0.06 -16.78
N GLU A 383 -21.19 0.30 -17.12
CA GLU A 383 -21.61 1.42 -17.96
C GLU A 383 -21.41 2.79 -17.29
N LYS A 384 -21.26 2.82 -15.96
CA LYS A 384 -20.96 4.05 -15.24
C LYS A 384 -19.50 4.47 -15.36
N ILE A 385 -18.58 3.53 -15.59
CA ILE A 385 -17.13 3.80 -15.66
C ILE A 385 -16.60 3.61 -17.10
N TYR A 386 -17.02 2.51 -17.74
CA TYR A 386 -16.65 2.08 -19.08
C TYR A 386 -17.90 1.96 -19.96
N PRO A 387 -18.54 3.09 -20.35
CA PRO A 387 -19.78 3.08 -21.12
C PRO A 387 -19.69 2.27 -22.42
N PHE A 388 -18.52 2.23 -23.05
CA PHE A 388 -18.24 1.47 -24.26
C PHE A 388 -16.81 0.94 -24.23
N MET A 389 -16.50 -0.04 -25.09
CA MET A 389 -15.15 -0.49 -25.41
C MET A 389 -15.04 -0.73 -26.92
N VAL A 390 -13.91 -0.38 -27.53
CA VAL A 390 -13.72 -0.53 -28.98
C VAL A 390 -13.56 -1.97 -29.48
N ASN A 391 -13.23 -2.90 -28.58
CA ASN A 391 -13.01 -4.30 -28.93
C ASN A 391 -14.18 -5.16 -28.44
N ASP A 392 -14.54 -6.17 -29.23
CA ASP A 392 -15.48 -7.21 -28.81
C ASP A 392 -14.94 -7.98 -27.60
N SER A 393 -15.86 -8.39 -26.73
CA SER A 393 -15.60 -9.37 -25.67
C SER A 393 -16.69 -10.44 -25.66
N GLU A 394 -16.51 -11.45 -24.82
CA GLU A 394 -17.56 -12.45 -24.58
C GLU A 394 -18.82 -11.85 -23.91
N TYR A 395 -18.68 -10.68 -23.28
CA TYR A 395 -19.74 -10.07 -22.46
C TYR A 395 -20.45 -8.92 -23.14
N ARG A 396 -19.81 -8.26 -24.11
CA ARG A 396 -20.44 -7.19 -24.90
C ARG A 396 -19.78 -7.01 -26.27
N PRO A 397 -20.55 -6.56 -27.29
CA PRO A 397 -19.99 -6.16 -28.56
C PRO A 397 -19.13 -4.89 -28.40
N GLY A 398 -18.12 -4.76 -29.26
CA GLY A 398 -17.34 -3.55 -29.40
C GLY A 398 -18.15 -2.43 -30.03
N GLU A 399 -17.88 -1.19 -29.61
CA GLU A 399 -18.54 0.00 -30.11
C GLU A 399 -17.51 1.05 -30.52
N ILE A 400 -17.82 1.79 -31.58
CA ILE A 400 -16.99 2.89 -32.06
C ILE A 400 -16.94 3.98 -30.97
N ASN A 401 -15.75 4.51 -30.71
CA ASN A 401 -15.60 5.62 -29.77
C ASN A 401 -16.26 6.90 -30.34
N GLN A 402 -17.47 7.20 -29.84
CA GLN A 402 -18.25 8.38 -30.26
C GLN A 402 -17.67 9.72 -29.78
N CYS A 403 -16.61 9.70 -28.97
CA CYS A 403 -15.87 10.88 -28.54
C CYS A 403 -14.73 11.24 -29.49
N ILE A 404 -14.44 10.42 -30.49
CA ILE A 404 -13.36 10.68 -31.45
C ILE A 404 -13.99 11.10 -32.77
N THR A 405 -13.55 12.24 -33.30
CA THR A 405 -13.93 12.72 -34.63
C THR A 405 -13.14 11.99 -35.71
N ASN A 406 -13.59 12.08 -36.98
CA ASN A 406 -12.89 11.44 -38.10
C ASN A 406 -11.45 11.94 -38.32
N ASP A 407 -11.07 13.09 -37.74
CA ASP A 407 -9.72 13.65 -37.72
C ASP A 407 -8.95 13.37 -36.41
N ASP A 408 -9.34 12.31 -35.69
CA ASP A 408 -8.72 11.82 -34.45
C ASP A 408 -8.67 12.84 -33.30
N LYS A 409 -9.63 13.77 -33.26
CA LYS A 409 -9.76 14.75 -32.16
C LYS A 409 -10.83 14.34 -31.17
N LEU A 410 -10.62 14.71 -29.92
CA LEU A 410 -11.60 14.50 -28.87
C LEU A 410 -12.74 15.53 -28.98
N VAL A 411 -13.98 15.04 -28.99
CA VAL A 411 -15.17 15.89 -28.92
C VAL A 411 -15.18 16.61 -27.57
N HIS A 412 -15.23 17.94 -27.61
CA HIS A 412 -15.34 18.74 -26.39
C HIS A 412 -16.56 18.33 -25.57
N ASP A 413 -16.35 18.07 -24.28
CA ASP A 413 -17.40 17.70 -23.33
C ASP A 413 -18.13 16.41 -23.74
N CYS A 414 -17.37 15.42 -24.19
CA CYS A 414 -17.94 14.18 -24.70
C CYS A 414 -18.70 13.41 -23.63
N LEU A 415 -18.15 13.33 -22.41
CA LEU A 415 -18.79 12.63 -21.30
C LEU A 415 -20.25 13.05 -21.12
N HIS A 416 -20.51 14.35 -21.00
CA HIS A 416 -21.86 14.86 -20.82
C HIS A 416 -22.73 14.75 -22.08
N LYS A 417 -22.16 14.94 -23.28
CA LYS A 417 -22.93 14.93 -24.54
C LYS A 417 -23.33 13.53 -25.02
N LYS A 418 -22.44 12.54 -24.86
CA LYS A 418 -22.62 11.19 -25.41
C LYS A 418 -22.99 10.17 -24.34
N TYR A 419 -22.52 10.36 -23.11
CA TYR A 419 -22.70 9.41 -22.04
C TYR A 419 -23.24 10.07 -20.75
N PRO A 420 -24.40 10.77 -20.81
CA PRO A 420 -24.91 11.59 -19.71
C PRO A 420 -25.27 10.80 -18.43
N LYS A 421 -25.30 9.46 -18.49
CA LYS A 421 -25.56 8.58 -17.34
C LYS A 421 -24.27 7.99 -16.74
N SER A 422 -23.14 8.22 -17.39
CA SER A 422 -21.84 7.69 -16.96
C SER A 422 -21.16 8.69 -16.04
N LEU A 423 -20.43 8.17 -15.06
CA LEU A 423 -19.62 8.96 -14.14
C LEU A 423 -18.28 9.31 -14.78
N THR A 424 -17.76 8.40 -15.60
CA THR A 424 -16.50 8.56 -16.33
C THR A 424 -16.64 8.05 -17.75
N VAL A 425 -15.71 8.44 -18.61
CA VAL A 425 -15.46 7.79 -19.90
C VAL A 425 -13.99 7.43 -19.97
N TYR A 426 -13.70 6.17 -20.23
CA TYR A 426 -12.39 5.75 -20.67
C TYR A 426 -12.33 5.84 -22.20
N GLN A 427 -11.48 6.72 -22.72
CA GLN A 427 -11.35 6.99 -24.16
C GLN A 427 -10.63 5.86 -24.91
N SER A 428 -11.22 4.65 -24.89
CA SER A 428 -10.69 3.47 -25.56
C SER A 428 -10.58 3.72 -27.08
N GLY A 429 -9.56 3.12 -27.72
CA GLY A 429 -9.26 3.34 -29.14
C GLY A 429 -8.07 4.27 -29.43
N PHE A 430 -7.66 5.14 -28.50
CA PHE A 430 -6.44 5.97 -28.63
C PHE A 430 -5.11 5.21 -28.40
N GLY A 431 -5.06 3.91 -28.71
CA GLY A 431 -3.97 3.00 -28.35
C GLY A 431 -3.94 2.69 -26.85
N GLY A 432 -2.96 1.90 -26.40
CA GLY A 432 -2.87 1.52 -24.99
C GLY A 432 -2.65 2.70 -24.03
N SER A 433 -3.06 2.55 -22.76
CA SER A 433 -3.05 3.62 -21.74
C SER A 433 -1.66 3.97 -21.19
N TRP A 434 -0.61 3.44 -21.79
CA TRP A 434 0.70 3.35 -21.15
C TRP A 434 1.54 4.62 -21.26
N SER A 435 2.35 4.83 -20.24
CA SER A 435 3.63 5.54 -20.28
C SER A 435 4.56 4.95 -21.36
N TRP A 436 5.37 5.80 -22.01
CA TRP A 436 6.10 5.47 -23.25
C TRP A 436 7.58 5.18 -23.06
#